data_AF-A0A1V1WC59-F1
#
_entry.id   AF-A0A1V1WC59-F1
#
_cell.length_a   1.000
_cell.length_b   1.000
_cell.length_c   1.000
_cell.angle_alpha   90.00
_cell.angle_beta   90.00
_cell.angle_gamma   90.00
#
_symmetry.space_group_name_H-M   'P 1'
#
loop_
_entity.id
_entity.type
_entity.pdbx_description
1 polymer ?
#
loop_
_entity_poly.entity_id
_entity_poly.type
_entity_poly.pdbx_seq_one_letter_code
_entity_poly.pdbx_strand_id
1 'polypeptide(L)'
;MANNFAAVLCLILPLFNLCYYGEMLRESSAGMADSVYNNPWYQGDLRYQKLLLFIIKRSQKPCYLTSLKYNPITLNTFTTVLSTTWSYF
;
A
#
# COMPACT_ATOMS: atom_id res chain seq x y z
N MET A 1 35.28 -1.14 -7.39
CA MET A 1 34.41 -1.30 -6.20
C MET A 1 33.29 -0.26 -6.16
N ALA A 2 33.57 1.05 -6.21
CA ALA A 2 32.54 2.10 -6.17
C ALA A 2 31.46 1.98 -7.27
N ASN A 3 31.83 1.56 -8.48
CA ASN A 3 30.89 1.41 -9.60
C ASN A 3 29.85 0.30 -9.37
N ASN A 4 30.22 -0.80 -8.70
CA ASN A 4 29.28 -1.89 -8.37
C ASN A 4 28.31 -1.46 -7.27
N PHE A 5 28.80 -0.72 -6.27
CA PHE A 5 27.98 -0.19 -5.19
C PHE A 5 26.95 0.81 -5.73
N ALA A 6 27.38 1.70 -6.62
CA ALA A 6 26.48 2.65 -7.30
C ALA A 6 25.41 1.94 -8.15
N ALA A 7 25.78 0.87 -8.87
CA ALA A 7 24.84 0.08 -9.65
C ALA A 7 23.76 -0.59 -8.78
N VAL A 8 24.17 -1.20 -7.66
CA VAL A 8 23.23 -1.82 -6.70
C VAL A 8 22.28 -0.77 -6.11
N LEU A 9 22.81 0.39 -5.72
CA LEU A 9 22.00 1.49 -5.18
C LEU A 9 20.96 1.98 -6.21
N CYS A 10 21.36 2.10 -7.48
CA CYS A 10 20.49 2.54 -8.57
C CYS A 10 19.33 1.58 -8.83
N LEU A 11 19.51 0.28 -8.57
CA LEU A 11 18.46 -0.73 -8.71
C LEU A 11 17.51 -0.78 -7.49
N ILE A 12 18.06 -0.65 -6.28
CA ILE A 12 17.29 -0.79 -5.04
C ILE A 12 16.42 0.45 -4.77
N LEU A 13 16.91 1.66 -5.05
CA LEU A 13 16.16 2.91 -4.83
C LEU A 13 14.78 2.94 -5.50
N PRO A 14 14.62 2.66 -6.81
CA PRO A 14 13.31 2.65 -7.45
C PRO A 14 12.41 1.52 -6.93
N LEU A 15 12.97 0.34 -6.60
CA LEU A 15 12.22 -0.75 -5.96
C LEU A 15 11.67 -0.33 -4.59
N PHE A 16 12.49 0.35 -3.79
CA PHE A 16 12.07 0.89 -2.50
C PHE A 16 10.95 1.92 -2.66
N ASN A 17 11.11 2.88 -3.56
CA ASN A 17 10.08 3.90 -3.83
C ASN A 17 8.75 3.25 -4.23
N LEU A 18 8.78 2.28 -5.14
CA LEU A 18 7.59 1.58 -5.60
C LEU A 18 6.88 0.86 -4.44
N CYS A 19 7.62 0.16 -3.58
CA CYS A 19 7.05 -0.53 -2.43
C CYS A 19 6.53 0.44 -1.36
N TYR A 20 7.22 1.56 -1.16
CA TYR A 20 6.82 2.61 -0.24
C TYR A 20 5.48 3.26 -0.64
N TYR A 21 5.36 3.70 -1.90
CA TYR A 21 4.11 4.28 -2.39
C TYR A 21 2.97 3.25 -2.46
N GLY A 22 3.27 1.99 -2.75
CA GLY A 22 2.29 0.89 -2.69
C GLY A 22 1.74 0.68 -1.28
N GLU A 23 2.60 0.73 -0.27
CA GLU A 23 2.22 0.62 1.14
C GLU A 23 1.36 1.82 1.58
N MET A 24 1.78 3.05 1.26
CA MET A 24 1.01 4.25 1.58
C MET A 24 -0.39 4.24 0.96
N LEU A 25 -0.51 3.77 -0.29
CA LEU A 25 -1.81 3.61 -0.95
C LEU A 25 -2.69 2.58 -0.24
N ARG A 26 -2.11 1.47 0.21
CA ARG A 26 -2.82 0.43 0.96
C ARG A 26 -3.32 0.97 2.30
N GLU A 27 -2.47 1.66 3.05
CA GLU A 27 -2.81 2.22 4.36
C GLU A 27 -3.89 3.31 4.24
N SER A 28 -3.73 4.26 3.32
CA SER A 28 -4.74 5.29 3.07
C SER A 28 -6.08 4.71 2.65
N SER A 29 -6.07 3.68 1.79
CA SER A 29 -7.30 2.99 1.38
C SER A 29 -7.98 2.26 2.54
N ALA A 30 -7.21 1.70 3.49
CA ALA A 30 -7.75 1.06 4.69
C ALA A 30 -8.29 2.08 5.71
N GLY A 31 -7.56 3.18 5.93
CA GLY A 31 -7.93 4.25 6.86
C GLY A 31 -9.15 5.07 6.43
N MET A 32 -9.52 5.02 5.15
CA MET A 32 -10.72 5.69 4.62
C MET A 32 -12.00 5.19 5.30
N ALA A 33 -12.12 3.90 5.61
CA ALA A 33 -13.32 3.36 6.27
C ALA A 33 -13.50 3.94 7.68
N ASP A 34 -12.41 4.01 8.44
CA ASP A 34 -12.39 4.53 9.80
C ASP A 34 -12.69 6.04 9.83
N SER A 35 -12.06 6.80 8.91
CA SER A 35 -12.31 8.23 8.76
C SER A 35 -13.76 8.55 8.42
N VAL A 36 -14.38 7.73 7.56
CA VAL A 36 -15.81 7.86 7.19
C VAL A 36 -16.73 7.49 8.35
N TYR A 37 -16.38 6.48 9.14
CA TYR A 37 -17.15 6.05 10.29
C TYR A 37 -17.15 7.09 11.42
N ASN A 38 -16.02 7.76 11.64
CA ASN A 38 -15.85 8.78 12.69
C ASN A 38 -16.52 10.13 12.36
N ASN A 39 -17.03 10.31 11.14
CA ASN A 39 -17.85 11.48 10.76
C ASN A 39 -19.26 11.36 11.41
N PRO A 40 -19.93 12.46 11.81
CA PRO A 40 -21.34 12.46 12.23
C PRO A 40 -22.33 12.09 11.09
N TRP A 41 -22.20 10.87 10.55
CA TRP A 41 -22.95 10.35 9.42
C TRP A 41 -24.47 10.31 9.66
N TYR A 42 -24.88 10.15 10.93
CA TYR A 42 -26.28 10.11 11.35
C TYR A 42 -26.98 11.47 11.26
N GLN A 43 -26.24 12.58 11.13
CA GLN A 43 -26.82 13.92 10.97
C GLN A 43 -27.11 14.26 9.49
N GLY A 44 -26.64 13.44 8.54
CA GLY A 44 -26.88 13.64 7.11
C GLY A 44 -28.15 12.96 6.59
N ASP A 45 -28.53 13.32 5.37
CA ASP A 45 -29.69 12.74 4.67
C ASP A 45 -29.55 11.22 4.46
N LEU A 46 -30.68 10.53 4.30
CA LEU A 46 -30.77 9.09 4.08
C LEU A 46 -29.97 8.65 2.84
N ARG A 47 -29.87 9.51 1.82
CA ARG A 47 -29.00 9.27 0.64
C ARG A 47 -27.53 9.29 0.99
N TYR A 48 -27.12 10.23 1.85
CA TYR A 48 -25.74 10.36 2.32
C TYR A 48 -25.32 9.15 3.16
N GLN A 49 -26.17 8.72 4.10
CA GLN A 49 -25.91 7.54 4.93
C GLN A 49 -25.72 6.26 4.09
N LYS A 50 -26.57 6.06 3.08
CA LYS A 50 -26.44 4.92 2.15
C LYS A 50 -25.13 4.98 1.37
N LEU A 51 -24.72 6.16 0.89
CA LEU A 51 -23.45 6.35 0.19
C LEU A 51 -22.25 5.97 1.08
N LEU A 52 -22.23 6.43 2.34
CA LEU A 52 -21.14 6.11 3.27
C LEU A 52 -21.05 4.61 3.55
N LEU A 53 -22.19 3.93 3.68
CA LEU A 53 -22.25 2.46 3.80
C LEU A 53 -21.58 1.76 2.60
N PHE A 54 -21.82 2.23 1.38
CA PHE A 54 -21.15 1.70 0.19
C PHE A 54 -19.64 1.96 0.21
N ILE A 55 -19.22 3.15 0.63
CA ILE A 55 -17.80 3.52 0.75
C ILE A 55 -17.11 2.61 1.78
N ILE A 56 -17.66 2.49 3.00
CA ILE A 56 -17.13 1.62 4.05
C ILE A 56 -17.03 0.18 3.55
N LYS A 57 -18.08 -0.33 2.90
CA LYS A 57 -18.11 -1.71 2.35
C LYS A 57 -17.06 -1.92 1.26
N ARG A 58 -16.81 -0.91 0.41
CA ARG A 58 -15.79 -0.96 -0.64
C ARG A 58 -14.38 -0.92 -0.07
N SER A 59 -14.16 -0.11 0.97
CA SER A 59 -12.86 0.08 1.62
C SER A 59 -12.42 -1.11 2.49
N GLN A 60 -13.33 -2.02 2.85
CA GLN A 60 -12.96 -3.32 3.46
C GLN A 60 -12.05 -4.18 2.56
N LYS A 61 -12.02 -3.89 1.26
CA LYS A 61 -11.04 -4.45 0.31
C LYS A 61 -10.05 -3.34 -0.04
N PRO A 62 -8.96 -3.17 0.74
CA PRO A 62 -7.99 -2.13 0.48
C PRO A 62 -7.43 -2.27 -0.93
N CYS A 63 -7.21 -1.15 -1.59
CA CYS A 63 -6.54 -1.16 -2.89
C CYS A 63 -5.07 -1.50 -2.65
N TYR A 64 -4.56 -2.54 -3.31
CA TYR A 64 -3.16 -2.90 -3.27
C TYR A 64 -2.66 -3.14 -4.68
N LEU A 65 -1.41 -2.76 -4.93
CA LEU A 65 -0.71 -3.12 -6.15
C LEU A 65 -0.23 -4.57 -5.99
N THR A 66 -0.46 -5.43 -6.98
CA THR A 66 0.01 -6.82 -6.95
C THR A 66 1.14 -7.00 -7.95
N SER A 67 2.27 -7.58 -7.51
CA SER A 67 3.31 -8.01 -8.43
C SER A 67 2.81 -9.24 -9.16
N LEU A 68 2.47 -9.06 -10.44
CA LEU A 68 2.12 -10.13 -11.38
C LEU A 68 1.06 -11.14 -10.86
N LYS A 69 0.12 -10.69 -10.01
CA LYS A 69 -0.93 -11.48 -9.31
C LYS A 69 -0.50 -12.41 -8.17
N TYR A 70 0.78 -12.47 -7.80
CA TYR A 70 1.24 -13.40 -6.75
C TYR A 70 1.27 -12.79 -5.35
N ASN A 71 1.86 -11.61 -5.19
CA ASN A 71 1.99 -10.96 -3.89
C ASN A 71 1.71 -9.45 -3.96
N PRO A 72 1.07 -8.86 -2.93
CA PRO A 72 0.91 -7.43 -2.84
C PRO A 72 2.29 -6.77 -2.70
N ILE A 73 2.50 -5.70 -3.45
CA ILE A 73 3.70 -4.88 -3.40
C ILE A 73 3.64 -4.08 -2.10
N THR A 74 4.34 -4.60 -1.08
CA THR A 74 4.38 -4.04 0.27
C THR A 74 5.84 -3.83 0.69
N LEU A 75 6.04 -3.01 1.72
CA LEU A 75 7.38 -2.86 2.31
C LEU A 75 7.92 -4.19 2.85
N ASN A 76 7.05 -5.10 3.30
CA ASN A 76 7.42 -6.44 3.70
C ASN A 76 7.98 -7.27 2.52
N THR A 77 7.42 -7.12 1.32
CA THR A 77 7.97 -7.78 0.13
C THR A 77 9.35 -7.22 -0.21
N PHE A 78 9.55 -5.90 -0.10
CA PHE A 78 10.87 -5.29 -0.31
C PHE A 78 11.93 -5.85 0.65
N THR A 79 11.62 -5.97 1.95
CA THR A 79 12.58 -6.52 2.93
C THR A 79 12.89 -7.99 2.66
N THR A 80 11.90 -8.80 2.27
CA THR A 80 12.15 -10.19 1.86
C THR A 80 13.08 -10.28 0.64
N VAL A 81 12.84 -9.46 -0.39
CA VAL A 81 13.70 -9.42 -1.58
C VAL A 81 15.12 -9.02 -1.19
N LEU A 82 15.28 -7.94 -0.43
CA LEU A 82 16.60 -7.47 0.01
C LEU A 82 17.35 -8.53 0.84
N SER A 83 16.66 -9.20 1.76
CA SER A 83 17.21 -10.29 2.58
C SER A 83 17.66 -11.47 1.72
N THR A 84 16.83 -11.89 0.75
CA THR A 84 17.22 -12.97 -0.17
C THR A 84 18.41 -12.58 -1.02
N THR A 85 18.41 -11.37 -1.60
CA THR A 85 19.53 -10.86 -2.39
C THR A 85 20.82 -10.86 -1.57
N TRP A 86 20.79 -10.36 -0.33
CA TRP A 86 21.96 -10.40 0.56
C TRP A 86 22.40 -11.82 0.91
N SER A 87 21.47 -12.76 1.04
CA SER A 87 21.78 -14.17 1.33
C SER A 87 22.42 -14.90 0.14
N TYR A 88 22.17 -14.42 -1.08
CA TYR A 88 22.78 -14.96 -2.31
C TYR A 88 24.12 -14.30 -2.67
N PHE A 89 24.42 -13.13 -2.09
CA PHE A 89 25.71 -12.45 -2.21
C PHE A 89 26.73 -13.01 -1.21
#